data_AF-Q4D760-F1
#
_entry.id   AF-Q4D760-F1
#
_cell.length_a   1.000
_cell.length_b   1.000
_cell.length_c   1.000
_cell.angle_alpha   90.00
_cell.angle_beta   90.00
_cell.angle_gamma   90.00
#
_symmetry.space_group_name_H-M   'P 1'
#
loop_
_entity.id
_entity.type
_entity.pdbx_description
1 polymer ?
#
loop_
_entity_poly.entity_id
_entity_poly.type
_entity_poly.pdbx_seq_one_letter_code
_entity_poly.pdbx_strand_id
1 'polypeptide(L)'
;MRHWSPWRCVGAAAATGALIHRRQFIADGLYDCRAGAVGTDDTSKYRLPLGRALHFVEKGRRLAGAVVEREGGGGEALPSNREGSSLHEDAARYAAYHCHHMLKSFRAERRQWTKLKEFSFDELTRVMEYLFFAALLLHLTALYETADKYCEALIDVAMSCTIFLSKDADGLHHADMLQQGRSKSTDAKVAYLSNGEKFEARDEPWDSLHWAIVHFSRGVFAWGLLDHTELLFDMKRTMKPYSGMVRTFAKIICERLAGMSLSAEDLAFLSCLSTEEGAGKWLGTANIPAVSLTDVFARADKNLVEATLHFAQQRRLQILPLVWMALLTRHSAIIGAPRCFQPVRHALLNAIPLFQEEAKADTALKLLVQCCYFPSSSLLKASSVEVGVLLSQMERQGVFSSSEFVLVELLQAWMRVEAPEELSPSVKSAYGAYMAFRNIPRCALRVVGKPYTAKSDGEAFVHELLFHALVQWSSCLSARAPFQREIEELLISARYVASLFDSIRQHGKDRDSVGAAVLVVEATFRAFAVRVAEICTRGRLVESMSPSDLAEFDRLVDHVLREGTEGSVGGCVPQLYEENRHLWIYSTRRNGS
;
A
#
# COMPACT_ATOMS: atom_id res chain seq x y z
N MET A 1 2.40 -31.43 -12.68
CA MET A 1 1.49 -30.35 -12.25
C MET A 1 1.52 -30.38 -10.74
N ARG A 2 2.05 -29.35 -10.09
CA ARG A 2 2.08 -29.27 -8.63
C ARG A 2 0.68 -28.86 -8.19
N HIS A 3 0.02 -29.68 -7.38
CA HIS A 3 -1.28 -29.33 -6.83
C HIS A 3 -1.03 -28.35 -5.68
N TRP A 4 -1.40 -27.09 -5.89
CA TRP A 4 -1.35 -26.05 -4.87
C TRP A 4 -2.35 -26.44 -3.78
N SER A 5 -1.86 -26.97 -2.66
CA SER A 5 -2.68 -27.30 -1.51
C SER A 5 -3.25 -26.00 -0.92
N PRO A 6 -4.51 -25.99 -0.47
CA PRO A 6 -5.23 -24.76 -0.15
C PRO A 6 -4.78 -24.23 1.22
N TRP A 7 -3.74 -23.42 1.25
CA TRP A 7 -3.45 -22.56 2.38
C TRP A 7 -4.34 -21.32 2.27
N ARG A 8 -5.41 -21.36 3.06
CA ARG A 8 -6.52 -20.40 3.10
C ARG A 8 -6.05 -19.05 3.66
N CYS A 9 -6.59 -17.98 3.08
CA CYS A 9 -6.37 -16.56 3.38
C CYS A 9 -5.85 -16.23 4.80
N VAL A 10 -4.54 -16.22 5.01
CA VAL A 10 -3.93 -15.41 6.09
C VAL A 10 -3.65 -14.03 5.53
N GLY A 11 -4.72 -13.30 5.20
CA GLY A 11 -4.64 -12.02 4.51
C GLY A 11 -5.71 -11.03 4.93
N ALA A 12 -6.28 -11.20 6.13
CA ALA A 12 -7.39 -10.40 6.65
C ALA A 12 -7.06 -8.90 6.80
N ALA A 13 -5.79 -8.52 6.89
CA ALA A 13 -5.40 -7.14 7.21
C ALA A 13 -5.27 -6.17 6.01
N ALA A 14 -5.22 -6.66 4.77
CA ALA A 14 -4.95 -5.80 3.60
C ALA A 14 -6.19 -5.38 2.79
N ALA A 15 -7.33 -6.08 2.96
CA ALA A 15 -8.56 -5.78 2.20
C ALA A 15 -9.17 -4.40 2.55
N THR A 16 -8.91 -3.88 3.74
CA THR A 16 -9.40 -2.60 4.27
C THR A 16 -8.73 -1.36 3.67
N GLY A 17 -7.58 -1.50 3.00
CA GLY A 17 -6.83 -0.35 2.47
C GLY A 17 -7.39 0.31 1.21
N ALA A 18 -8.34 -0.31 0.52
CA ALA A 18 -8.46 -0.07 -0.92
C ALA A 18 -9.84 0.43 -1.42
N LEU A 19 -10.68 0.99 -0.55
CA LEU A 19 -11.97 1.59 -0.92
C LEU A 19 -11.93 3.10 -1.20
N ILE A 20 -10.78 3.77 -1.06
CA ILE A 20 -10.68 5.24 -1.15
C ILE A 20 -10.73 5.80 -2.58
N HIS A 21 -10.47 5.02 -3.64
CA HIS A 21 -10.40 5.58 -5.01
C HIS A 21 -11.71 5.57 -5.81
N ARG A 22 -12.86 5.38 -5.14
CA ARG A 22 -14.23 5.25 -5.72
C ARG A 22 -14.68 6.41 -6.65
N ARG A 23 -13.96 7.52 -6.78
CA ARG A 23 -14.41 8.69 -7.59
C ARG A 23 -13.40 9.38 -8.48
N GLN A 24 -12.09 9.09 -8.41
CA GLN A 24 -11.20 9.57 -9.49
C GLN A 24 -11.48 8.80 -10.79
N PHE A 25 -11.89 7.53 -10.68
CA PHE A 25 -12.17 6.63 -11.80
C PHE A 25 -13.34 7.00 -12.73
N ILE A 26 -14.22 7.94 -12.35
CA ILE A 26 -15.33 8.35 -13.24
C ILE A 26 -15.08 9.73 -13.84
N ALA A 27 -14.21 10.55 -13.24
CA ALA A 27 -13.94 11.89 -13.75
C ALA A 27 -12.70 11.95 -14.65
N ASP A 28 -11.66 11.17 -14.37
CA ASP A 28 -10.37 11.33 -15.05
C ASP A 28 -10.01 10.06 -15.88
N GLY A 29 -10.33 10.10 -17.18
CA GLY A 29 -9.42 9.58 -18.22
C GLY A 29 -9.66 8.20 -18.86
N LEU A 30 -10.22 7.17 -18.20
CA LEU A 30 -10.19 5.81 -18.78
C LEU A 30 -11.35 5.44 -19.74
N TYR A 31 -12.29 6.35 -20.00
CA TYR A 31 -13.40 6.08 -20.93
C TYR A 31 -13.10 6.39 -22.40
N ASP A 32 -11.98 7.04 -22.73
CA ASP A 32 -11.64 7.37 -24.13
C ASP A 32 -10.49 6.53 -24.71
N CYS A 33 -10.31 5.30 -24.22
CA CYS A 33 -9.75 4.24 -25.08
C CYS A 33 -10.80 3.85 -26.16
N ARG A 34 -11.24 4.82 -26.98
CA ARG A 34 -11.94 4.53 -28.23
C ARG A 34 -11.03 3.61 -29.02
N ALA A 35 -11.55 2.42 -29.33
CA ALA A 35 -10.98 1.52 -30.31
C ALA A 35 -10.70 2.34 -31.58
N GLY A 36 -9.44 2.69 -31.80
CA GLY A 36 -8.98 3.30 -33.03
C GLY A 36 -9.49 2.45 -34.20
N ALA A 37 -10.05 3.13 -35.20
CA ALA A 37 -10.63 2.52 -36.38
C ALA A 37 -9.73 1.39 -36.89
N VAL A 38 -10.36 0.24 -37.18
CA VAL A 38 -9.74 -0.99 -37.67
C VAL A 38 -8.99 -0.69 -38.96
N GLY A 39 -7.72 -0.30 -38.81
CA GLY A 39 -6.75 -0.25 -39.88
C GLY A 39 -6.34 -1.69 -40.19
N THR A 40 -6.53 -2.07 -41.44
CA THR A 40 -6.06 -3.33 -42.01
C THR A 40 -4.53 -3.30 -42.07
N ASP A 41 -3.88 -3.70 -40.99
CA ASP A 41 -2.47 -4.06 -41.00
C ASP A 41 -2.21 -5.21 -39.99
N ASP A 42 -1.41 -6.16 -40.44
CA ASP A 42 -1.28 -7.52 -39.93
C ASP A 42 -0.97 -7.64 -38.43
N THR A 43 -1.53 -8.68 -37.80
CA THR A 43 -1.32 -9.11 -36.40
C THR A 43 -1.84 -8.19 -35.31
N SER A 44 -3.14 -8.29 -35.03
CA SER A 44 -3.79 -7.66 -33.85
C SER A 44 -3.05 -8.00 -32.56
N LYS A 45 -2.20 -7.10 -32.07
CA LYS A 45 -1.51 -7.22 -30.78
C LYS A 45 -2.56 -7.47 -29.69
N TYR A 46 -2.32 -8.45 -28.82
CA TYR A 46 -3.26 -8.78 -27.75
C TYR A 46 -3.53 -7.55 -26.87
N ARG A 47 -4.82 -7.29 -26.59
CA ARG A 47 -5.28 -6.30 -25.62
C ARG A 47 -6.18 -6.97 -24.60
N LEU A 48 -5.99 -6.63 -23.33
CA LEU A 48 -6.85 -7.08 -22.24
C LEU A 48 -8.08 -6.17 -22.15
N PRO A 49 -9.32 -6.70 -22.09
CA PRO A 49 -10.52 -5.89 -21.85
C PRO A 49 -10.54 -5.29 -20.42
N LEU A 50 -9.84 -4.17 -20.22
CA LEU A 50 -9.58 -3.58 -18.89
C LEU A 50 -10.87 -3.28 -18.11
N GLY A 51 -11.89 -2.72 -18.76
CA GLY A 51 -13.16 -2.42 -18.09
C GLY A 51 -13.79 -3.65 -17.44
N ARG A 52 -13.75 -4.81 -18.12
CA ARG A 52 -14.26 -6.08 -17.58
C ARG A 52 -13.34 -6.67 -16.52
N ALA A 53 -12.03 -6.61 -16.71
CA ALA A 53 -11.07 -7.08 -15.72
C ALA A 53 -11.18 -6.29 -14.40
N LEU A 54 -11.23 -4.96 -14.47
CA LEU A 54 -11.37 -4.08 -13.31
C LEU A 54 -12.73 -4.26 -12.62
N HIS A 55 -13.80 -4.49 -13.39
CA HIS A 55 -15.11 -4.85 -12.82
C HIS A 55 -15.02 -6.12 -11.96
N PHE A 56 -14.39 -7.18 -12.47
CA PHE A 56 -14.19 -8.40 -11.70
C PHE A 56 -13.30 -8.19 -10.49
N VAL A 57 -12.22 -7.41 -10.60
CA VAL A 57 -11.39 -7.08 -9.43
C VAL A 57 -12.20 -6.36 -8.36
N GLU A 58 -13.01 -5.37 -8.74
CA GLU A 58 -13.83 -4.63 -7.79
C GLU A 58 -14.85 -5.54 -7.09
N LYS A 59 -15.55 -6.38 -7.85
CA LYS A 59 -16.51 -7.34 -7.30
C LYS A 59 -15.84 -8.38 -6.40
N GLY A 60 -14.70 -8.92 -6.81
CA GLY A 60 -13.93 -9.91 -6.06
C GLY A 60 -13.43 -9.33 -4.74
N ARG A 61 -12.96 -8.08 -4.74
CA ARG A 61 -12.55 -7.38 -3.51
C ARG A 61 -13.69 -7.16 -2.52
N ARG A 62 -14.91 -6.88 -3.01
CA ARG A 62 -16.09 -6.75 -2.15
C ARG A 62 -16.47 -8.10 -1.53
N LEU A 63 -16.37 -9.20 -2.29
CA LEU A 63 -16.62 -10.55 -1.78
C LEU A 63 -15.57 -10.98 -0.76
N ALA A 64 -14.28 -10.76 -1.05
CA ALA A 64 -13.20 -11.07 -0.12
C ALA A 64 -13.33 -10.31 1.21
N GLY A 65 -13.72 -9.02 1.14
CA GLY A 65 -14.07 -8.24 2.34
C GLY A 65 -15.21 -8.89 3.14
N ALA A 66 -16.29 -9.28 2.47
CA ALA A 66 -17.44 -9.93 3.12
C ALA A 66 -17.12 -11.29 3.77
N VAL A 67 -16.16 -12.04 3.22
CA VAL A 67 -15.76 -13.36 3.76
C VAL A 67 -14.89 -13.23 5.01
N VAL A 68 -13.91 -12.32 5.02
CA VAL A 68 -13.07 -12.03 6.21
C VAL A 68 -13.93 -11.61 7.41
N GLU A 69 -15.06 -10.94 7.14
CA GLU A 69 -15.97 -10.45 8.16
C GLU A 69 -16.80 -11.55 8.83
N ARG A 70 -17.04 -12.70 8.17
CA ARG A 70 -17.75 -13.84 8.79
C ARG A 70 -16.91 -14.65 9.75
N GLU A 71 -15.60 -14.73 9.54
CA GLU A 71 -14.71 -15.42 10.49
C GLU A 71 -14.62 -14.65 11.81
N GLY A 72 -14.89 -13.34 11.80
CA GLY A 72 -15.00 -12.50 13.01
C GLY A 72 -16.39 -12.42 13.65
N GLY A 73 -17.47 -12.64 12.88
CA GLY A 73 -18.85 -12.47 13.36
C GLY A 73 -19.80 -13.54 12.83
N GLY A 74 -20.29 -14.39 13.72
CA GLY A 74 -21.30 -15.39 13.38
C GLY A 74 -22.63 -14.74 13.03
N GLY A 75 -23.02 -14.79 11.75
CA GLY A 75 -24.40 -14.53 11.33
C GLY A 75 -24.56 -13.65 10.09
N GLU A 76 -24.90 -14.29 8.97
CA GLU A 76 -25.97 -13.94 8.01
C GLU A 76 -25.63 -14.51 6.63
N ALA A 77 -26.58 -15.26 6.06
CA ALA A 77 -26.45 -16.00 4.81
C ALA A 77 -26.24 -15.06 3.60
N LEU A 78 -25.43 -15.50 2.64
CA LEU A 78 -25.09 -14.72 1.45
C LEU A 78 -26.38 -14.42 0.66
N PRO A 79 -26.49 -13.27 -0.03
CA PRO A 79 -27.46 -13.14 -1.11
C PRO A 79 -27.23 -14.32 -2.05
N SER A 80 -28.31 -15.04 -2.36
CA SER A 80 -28.35 -16.39 -2.91
C SER A 80 -27.02 -16.89 -3.51
N ASN A 81 -26.45 -17.97 -2.96
CA ASN A 81 -25.18 -18.58 -3.41
C ASN A 81 -25.03 -18.73 -4.94
N ARG A 82 -26.15 -18.71 -5.68
CA ARG A 82 -26.18 -18.70 -7.15
C ARG A 82 -25.49 -17.48 -7.77
N GLU A 83 -25.73 -16.26 -7.28
CA GLU A 83 -25.10 -15.06 -7.86
C GLU A 83 -23.59 -15.08 -7.65
N GLY A 84 -23.13 -15.36 -6.42
CA GLY A 84 -21.70 -15.49 -6.12
C GLY A 84 -21.02 -16.60 -6.95
N SER A 85 -21.67 -17.77 -7.08
CA SER A 85 -21.18 -18.88 -7.91
C SER A 85 -21.08 -18.51 -9.39
N SER A 86 -22.10 -17.84 -9.94
CA SER A 86 -22.10 -17.41 -11.35
C SER A 86 -20.99 -16.40 -11.64
N LEU A 87 -20.79 -15.43 -10.74
CA LEU A 87 -19.72 -14.44 -10.87
C LEU A 87 -18.34 -15.10 -10.79
N HIS A 88 -18.16 -16.05 -9.87
CA HIS A 88 -16.91 -16.80 -9.72
C HIS A 88 -16.60 -17.61 -10.98
N GLU A 89 -17.57 -18.33 -11.52
CA GLU A 89 -17.41 -19.07 -12.77
C GLU A 89 -17.08 -18.16 -13.96
N ASP A 90 -17.76 -17.01 -14.07
CA ASP A 90 -17.51 -16.05 -15.14
C ASP A 90 -16.11 -15.41 -15.04
N ALA A 91 -15.69 -15.04 -13.83
CA ALA A 91 -14.35 -14.52 -13.57
C ALA A 91 -13.28 -15.57 -13.85
N ALA A 92 -13.51 -16.83 -13.47
CA ALA A 92 -12.63 -17.96 -13.74
C ALA A 92 -12.42 -18.19 -15.24
N ARG A 93 -13.53 -18.24 -16.01
CA ARG A 93 -13.49 -18.41 -17.47
C ARG A 93 -12.77 -17.23 -18.13
N TYR A 94 -13.07 -16.01 -17.69
CA TYR A 94 -12.41 -14.80 -18.16
C TYR A 94 -10.90 -14.84 -17.90
N ALA A 95 -10.49 -15.12 -16.66
CA ALA A 95 -9.08 -15.20 -16.28
C ALA A 95 -8.35 -16.28 -17.08
N ALA A 96 -8.89 -17.49 -17.17
CA ALA A 96 -8.26 -18.58 -17.92
C ALA A 96 -8.09 -18.25 -19.41
N TYR A 97 -9.12 -17.68 -20.05
CA TYR A 97 -9.06 -17.24 -21.44
C TYR A 97 -7.95 -16.18 -21.63
N HIS A 98 -7.97 -15.13 -20.82
CA HIS A 98 -7.05 -14.01 -20.98
C HIS A 98 -5.61 -14.37 -20.57
N CYS A 99 -5.40 -15.22 -19.56
CA CYS A 99 -4.09 -15.79 -19.26
C CYS A 99 -3.52 -16.55 -20.47
N HIS A 100 -4.32 -17.44 -21.09
CA HIS A 100 -3.86 -18.20 -22.25
C HIS A 100 -3.47 -17.29 -23.43
N HIS A 101 -4.34 -16.36 -23.81
CA HIS A 101 -4.11 -15.48 -24.95
C HIS A 101 -2.98 -14.47 -24.71
N MET A 102 -2.90 -13.89 -23.51
CA MET A 102 -1.81 -13.00 -23.11
C MET A 102 -0.47 -13.74 -23.17
N LEU A 103 -0.37 -14.94 -22.59
CA LEU A 103 0.87 -15.73 -22.59
C LEU A 103 1.30 -16.13 -24.00
N LYS A 104 0.34 -16.50 -24.88
CA LYS A 104 0.62 -16.83 -26.28
C LYS A 104 1.18 -15.62 -27.02
N SER A 105 0.56 -14.46 -26.86
CA SER A 105 0.98 -13.21 -27.50
C SER A 105 2.32 -12.73 -26.96
N PHE A 106 2.51 -12.76 -25.64
CA PHE A 106 3.76 -12.39 -24.99
C PHE A 106 4.95 -13.22 -25.48
N ARG A 107 4.77 -14.53 -25.69
CA ARG A 107 5.84 -15.39 -26.24
C ARG A 107 6.29 -14.96 -27.63
N ALA A 108 5.38 -14.47 -28.46
CA ALA A 108 5.71 -13.97 -29.80
C ALA A 108 6.48 -12.64 -29.70
N GLU A 109 5.97 -11.68 -28.92
CA GLU A 109 6.60 -10.37 -28.74
C GLU A 109 7.96 -10.47 -28.03
N ARG A 110 8.07 -11.29 -26.98
CA ARG A 110 9.35 -11.56 -26.28
C ARG A 110 10.45 -12.05 -27.22
N ARG A 111 10.11 -12.90 -28.22
CA ARG A 111 11.09 -13.38 -29.21
C ARG A 111 11.57 -12.26 -30.13
N GLN A 112 10.72 -11.30 -30.44
CA GLN A 112 11.09 -10.12 -31.23
C GLN A 112 11.98 -9.20 -30.39
N TRP A 113 11.55 -8.88 -29.17
CA TRP A 113 12.29 -8.06 -28.21
C TRP A 113 13.69 -8.57 -27.87
N THR A 114 13.87 -9.89 -27.80
CA THR A 114 15.20 -10.48 -27.54
C THR A 114 16.19 -10.26 -28.69
N LYS A 115 15.71 -9.98 -29.91
CA LYS A 115 16.54 -9.68 -31.08
C LYS A 115 16.89 -8.21 -31.22
N LEU A 116 16.21 -7.34 -30.47
CA LEU A 116 16.46 -5.90 -30.48
C LEU A 116 17.75 -5.59 -29.74
N LYS A 117 18.50 -4.61 -30.25
CA LYS A 117 19.68 -4.09 -29.57
C LYS A 117 19.32 -3.02 -28.55
N GLU A 118 18.36 -2.16 -28.91
CA GLU A 118 17.86 -1.03 -28.14
C GLU A 118 16.33 -1.02 -28.30
N PHE A 119 15.60 -0.62 -27.26
CA PHE A 119 14.16 -0.51 -27.33
C PHE A 119 13.76 0.91 -27.73
N SER A 120 12.81 1.00 -28.65
CA SER A 120 12.03 2.21 -28.86
C SER A 120 11.08 2.47 -27.69
N PHE A 121 10.61 3.71 -27.55
CA PHE A 121 9.60 4.08 -26.55
C PHE A 121 8.31 3.26 -26.70
N ASP A 122 7.90 2.95 -27.93
CA ASP A 122 6.71 2.13 -28.20
C ASP A 122 6.89 0.69 -27.71
N GLU A 123 8.10 0.14 -27.84
CA GLU A 123 8.42 -1.20 -27.33
C GLU A 123 8.47 -1.22 -25.80
N LEU A 124 9.00 -0.17 -25.18
CA LEU A 124 9.01 -0.01 -23.71
C LEU A 124 7.59 0.13 -23.15
N THR A 125 6.76 0.97 -23.78
CA THR A 125 5.33 1.11 -23.47
C THR A 125 4.66 -0.26 -23.54
N ARG A 126 4.95 -1.02 -24.60
CA ARG A 126 4.38 -2.36 -24.76
C ARG A 126 4.85 -3.34 -23.68
N VAL A 127 6.11 -3.27 -23.24
CA VAL A 127 6.61 -4.06 -22.10
C VAL A 127 5.85 -3.70 -20.82
N MET A 128 5.61 -2.41 -20.55
CA MET A 128 4.85 -1.96 -19.38
C MET A 128 3.38 -2.41 -19.43
N GLU A 129 2.75 -2.41 -20.61
CA GLU A 129 1.39 -2.94 -20.79
C GLU A 129 1.32 -4.43 -20.43
N TYR A 130 2.24 -5.26 -20.93
CA TYR A 130 2.27 -6.69 -20.58
C TYR A 130 2.53 -6.92 -19.10
N LEU A 131 3.39 -6.10 -18.49
CA LEU A 131 3.64 -6.16 -17.07
C LEU A 131 2.36 -5.87 -16.28
N PHE A 132 1.63 -4.82 -16.64
CA PHE A 132 0.33 -4.49 -16.06
C PHE A 132 -0.68 -5.61 -16.27
N PHE A 133 -0.80 -6.17 -17.48
CA PHE A 133 -1.73 -7.27 -17.75
C PHE A 133 -1.40 -8.51 -16.92
N ALA A 134 -0.12 -8.85 -16.79
CA ALA A 134 0.31 -9.98 -15.97
C ALA A 134 0.00 -9.76 -14.49
N ALA A 135 0.28 -8.57 -13.96
CA ALA A 135 -0.03 -8.19 -12.58
C ALA A 135 -1.54 -8.19 -12.30
N LEU A 136 -2.34 -7.62 -13.21
CA LEU A 136 -3.79 -7.57 -13.09
C LEU A 136 -4.41 -8.97 -13.15
N LEU A 137 -3.95 -9.82 -14.07
CA LEU A 137 -4.39 -11.21 -14.14
C LEU A 137 -3.95 -12.01 -12.91
N LEU A 138 -2.75 -11.79 -12.38
CA LEU A 138 -2.29 -12.45 -11.15
C LEU A 138 -3.17 -12.09 -9.95
N HIS A 139 -3.56 -10.82 -9.84
CA HIS A 139 -4.48 -10.38 -8.80
C HIS A 139 -5.88 -10.96 -9.00
N LEU A 140 -6.37 -11.00 -10.23
CA LEU A 140 -7.69 -11.55 -10.54
C LEU A 140 -7.75 -13.05 -10.24
N THR A 141 -6.72 -13.82 -10.62
CA THR A 141 -6.66 -15.26 -10.32
C THR A 141 -6.60 -15.52 -8.82
N ALA A 142 -5.94 -14.65 -8.05
CA ALA A 142 -5.91 -14.73 -6.59
C ALA A 142 -7.29 -14.50 -5.97
N LEU A 143 -7.99 -13.44 -6.37
CA LEU A 143 -9.29 -13.05 -5.80
C LEU A 143 -10.39 -14.09 -6.00
N TYR A 144 -10.28 -14.88 -7.06
CA TYR A 144 -11.25 -15.91 -7.41
C TYR A 144 -10.65 -17.32 -7.29
N GLU A 145 -9.48 -17.48 -6.65
CA GLU A 145 -8.81 -18.78 -6.47
C GLU A 145 -8.82 -19.66 -7.73
N THR A 146 -8.59 -19.05 -8.89
CA THR A 146 -8.76 -19.70 -10.19
C THR A 146 -7.47 -19.72 -10.96
N ALA A 147 -7.34 -20.70 -11.85
CA ALA A 147 -6.27 -20.70 -12.83
C ALA A 147 -4.86 -20.69 -12.19
N ASP A 148 -4.72 -21.37 -11.05
CA ASP A 148 -3.48 -21.68 -10.32
C ASP A 148 -2.33 -22.10 -11.24
N LYS A 149 -2.62 -22.91 -12.27
CA LYS A 149 -1.68 -23.34 -13.31
C LYS A 149 -1.01 -22.21 -14.10
N TYR A 150 -1.54 -20.98 -14.03
CA TYR A 150 -0.95 -19.80 -14.68
C TYR A 150 -0.15 -18.92 -13.73
N CYS A 151 -0.21 -19.12 -12.40
CA CYS A 151 0.44 -18.26 -11.42
C CYS A 151 1.95 -18.10 -11.72
N GLU A 152 2.69 -19.21 -11.82
CA GLU A 152 4.11 -19.22 -12.18
C GLU A 152 4.36 -18.55 -13.54
N ALA A 153 3.50 -18.80 -14.54
CA ALA A 153 3.64 -18.24 -15.87
C ALA A 153 3.44 -16.71 -15.89
N LEU A 154 2.54 -16.18 -15.06
CA LEU A 154 2.32 -14.74 -14.92
C LEU A 154 3.49 -14.07 -14.20
N ILE A 155 4.04 -14.70 -13.17
CA ILE A 155 5.26 -14.24 -12.48
C ILE A 155 6.45 -14.24 -13.45
N ASP A 156 6.59 -15.27 -14.29
CA ASP A 156 7.62 -15.35 -15.33
C ASP A 156 7.50 -14.22 -16.37
N VAL A 157 6.28 -13.81 -16.72
CA VAL A 157 6.03 -12.63 -17.56
C VAL A 157 6.49 -11.36 -16.84
N ALA A 158 6.09 -11.17 -15.58
CA ALA A 158 6.50 -10.00 -14.79
C ALA A 158 8.02 -9.91 -14.64
N MET A 159 8.69 -11.03 -14.34
CA MET A 159 10.15 -11.12 -14.30
C MET A 159 10.76 -10.77 -15.67
N SER A 160 10.25 -11.37 -16.75
CA SER A 160 10.76 -11.14 -18.10
C SER A 160 10.62 -9.67 -18.53
N CYS A 161 9.47 -9.04 -18.27
CA CYS A 161 9.25 -7.62 -18.54
C CYS A 161 10.23 -6.75 -17.74
N THR A 162 10.42 -7.08 -16.46
CA THR A 162 11.37 -6.38 -15.59
C THR A 162 12.81 -6.47 -16.08
N ILE A 163 13.21 -7.61 -16.66
CA ILE A 163 14.54 -7.74 -17.30
C ILE A 163 14.69 -6.75 -18.45
N PHE A 164 13.68 -6.62 -19.32
CA PHE A 164 13.73 -5.67 -20.43
C PHE A 164 13.78 -4.22 -19.94
N LEU A 165 12.92 -3.85 -18.98
CA LEU A 165 12.94 -2.52 -18.38
C LEU A 165 14.28 -2.21 -17.69
N SER A 166 14.90 -3.21 -17.05
CA SER A 166 16.16 -3.02 -16.33
C SER A 166 17.37 -2.82 -17.25
N LYS A 167 17.35 -3.41 -18.45
CA LYS A 167 18.44 -3.27 -19.44
C LYS A 167 18.46 -1.91 -20.11
N ASP A 168 17.29 -1.33 -20.33
CA ASP A 168 17.14 -0.06 -21.05
C ASP A 168 16.62 1.06 -20.14
N ALA A 169 16.93 0.97 -18.84
CA ALA A 169 16.53 1.97 -17.85
C ALA A 169 17.05 3.37 -18.21
N ASP A 170 18.21 3.47 -18.85
CA ASP A 170 18.76 4.74 -19.35
C ASP A 170 18.09 5.19 -20.66
N GLY A 171 17.74 4.27 -21.56
CA GLY A 171 16.98 4.60 -22.77
C GLY A 171 15.59 5.14 -22.46
N LEU A 172 14.91 4.58 -21.44
CA LEU A 172 13.68 5.12 -20.85
C LEU A 172 13.85 6.60 -20.47
N HIS A 173 15.01 6.96 -19.90
CA HIS A 173 15.32 8.33 -19.51
C HIS A 173 15.61 9.24 -20.72
N HIS A 174 16.39 8.78 -21.70
CA HIS A 174 16.68 9.57 -22.91
C HIS A 174 15.43 9.78 -23.77
N ALA A 175 14.55 8.79 -23.86
CA ALA A 175 13.28 8.93 -24.57
C ALA A 175 12.39 10.00 -23.90
N ASP A 176 12.29 10.00 -22.57
CA ASP A 176 11.58 11.05 -21.81
C ASP A 176 12.20 12.44 -22.06
N MET A 177 13.53 12.56 -21.96
CA MET A 177 14.26 13.85 -22.08
C MET A 177 14.28 14.42 -23.50
N LEU A 178 14.55 13.61 -24.52
CA LEU A 178 14.61 14.06 -25.92
C LEU A 178 13.23 14.54 -26.42
N GLN A 179 12.15 14.00 -25.87
CA GLN A 179 10.79 14.45 -26.20
C GLN A 179 10.38 15.71 -25.42
N GLN A 180 10.82 15.87 -24.16
CA GLN A 180 10.68 17.15 -23.43
C GLN A 180 11.49 18.28 -24.09
N GLY A 181 12.70 18.00 -24.57
CA GLY A 181 13.55 18.98 -25.26
C GLY A 181 12.97 19.53 -26.57
N ARG A 182 12.00 18.84 -27.19
CA ARG A 182 11.21 19.38 -28.32
C ARG A 182 10.11 20.35 -27.87
N SER A 183 9.75 20.34 -26.59
CA SER A 183 8.82 21.28 -25.96
C SER A 183 9.60 22.47 -25.39
N LYS A 184 10.39 23.16 -26.23
CA LYS A 184 11.16 24.35 -25.82
C LYS A 184 10.22 25.48 -25.39
N SER A 185 10.53 26.05 -24.21
CA SER A 185 10.27 27.44 -23.83
C SER A 185 8.80 27.85 -23.66
N THR A 186 8.15 27.30 -22.65
CA THR A 186 7.20 28.06 -21.82
C THR A 186 7.26 27.42 -20.45
N ASP A 187 7.35 28.24 -19.39
CA ASP A 187 7.44 27.80 -17.99
C ASP A 187 6.69 26.48 -17.80
N ALA A 188 7.35 25.45 -17.26
CA ALA A 188 6.77 24.12 -17.10
C ALA A 188 5.38 24.15 -16.42
N LYS A 189 5.14 25.20 -15.62
CA LYS A 189 3.85 25.52 -14.98
C LYS A 189 2.73 25.90 -15.97
N VAL A 190 3.03 26.64 -17.03
CA VAL A 190 2.09 27.05 -18.08
C VAL A 190 1.91 25.93 -19.11
N ALA A 191 2.98 25.21 -19.44
CA ALA A 191 2.92 24.11 -20.40
C ALA A 191 2.03 22.95 -19.91
N TYR A 192 2.06 22.63 -18.61
CA TYR A 192 1.22 21.56 -18.04
C TYR A 192 -0.28 21.91 -18.08
N LEU A 193 -0.64 23.17 -17.79
CA LEU A 193 -2.03 23.63 -17.85
C LEU A 193 -2.56 23.79 -19.29
N SER A 194 -1.67 24.10 -20.25
CA SER A 194 -2.08 24.42 -21.63
C SER A 194 -2.13 23.21 -22.56
N ASN A 195 -1.43 22.12 -22.23
CA ASN A 195 -1.27 20.96 -23.13
C ASN A 195 -1.80 19.64 -22.53
N GLY A 196 -2.78 19.70 -21.62
CA GLY A 196 -3.31 18.53 -20.90
C GLY A 196 -3.55 17.29 -21.79
N GLU A 197 -4.23 17.45 -22.93
CA GLU A 197 -4.50 16.33 -23.86
C GLU A 197 -3.23 15.67 -24.45
N LYS A 198 -2.15 16.45 -24.68
CA LYS A 198 -0.88 15.88 -25.15
C LYS A 198 -0.09 15.21 -24.03
N PHE A 199 -0.31 15.57 -22.78
CA PHE A 199 0.35 14.95 -21.63
C PHE A 199 -0.39 13.70 -21.13
N GLU A 200 -1.72 13.64 -21.23
CA GLU A 200 -2.49 12.44 -20.83
C GLU A 200 -2.06 11.18 -21.58
N ALA A 201 -1.87 11.25 -22.91
CA ALA A 201 -1.34 10.12 -23.68
C ALA A 201 0.13 9.76 -23.35
N ARG A 202 0.88 10.64 -22.66
CA ARG A 202 2.30 10.45 -22.30
C ARG A 202 2.49 9.76 -20.96
N ASP A 203 1.53 9.91 -20.05
CA ASP A 203 1.57 9.31 -18.71
C ASP A 203 0.97 7.89 -18.68
N GLU A 204 0.23 7.47 -19.71
CA GLU A 204 -0.39 6.14 -19.83
C GLU A 204 0.55 4.94 -19.56
N PRO A 205 1.80 4.87 -20.09
CA PRO A 205 2.72 3.78 -19.75
C PRO A 205 3.14 3.79 -18.28
N TRP A 206 3.31 4.97 -17.70
CA TRP A 206 3.71 5.15 -16.29
C TRP A 206 2.55 4.85 -15.34
N ASP A 207 1.32 5.16 -15.74
CA ASP A 207 0.10 4.71 -15.08
C ASP A 207 -0.03 3.19 -15.14
N SER A 208 0.30 2.57 -16.27
CA SER A 208 0.34 1.10 -16.38
C SER A 208 1.37 0.51 -15.41
N LEU A 209 2.55 1.11 -15.27
CA LEU A 209 3.57 0.68 -14.30
C LEU A 209 3.10 0.88 -12.85
N HIS A 210 2.47 2.02 -12.55
CA HIS A 210 1.85 2.30 -11.26
C HIS A 210 0.84 1.22 -10.85
N TRP A 211 -0.12 0.93 -11.73
CA TRP A 211 -1.14 -0.08 -11.48
C TRP A 211 -0.57 -1.50 -11.49
N ALA A 212 0.49 -1.76 -12.25
CA ALA A 212 1.19 -3.03 -12.19
C ALA A 212 1.76 -3.30 -10.78
N ILE A 213 2.37 -2.31 -10.13
CA ILE A 213 2.86 -2.43 -8.74
C ILE A 213 1.69 -2.79 -7.81
N VAL A 214 0.60 -2.02 -7.87
CA VAL A 214 -0.57 -2.21 -6.99
C VAL A 214 -1.17 -3.60 -7.16
N HIS A 215 -1.39 -4.05 -8.41
CA HIS A 215 -2.00 -5.33 -8.67
C HIS A 215 -1.05 -6.50 -8.39
N PHE A 216 0.23 -6.37 -8.71
CA PHE A 216 1.20 -7.41 -8.42
C PHE A 216 1.33 -7.63 -6.92
N SER A 217 1.49 -6.56 -6.13
CA SER A 217 1.61 -6.67 -4.66
C SER A 217 0.37 -7.31 -4.04
N ARG A 218 -0.83 -6.93 -4.51
CA ARG A 218 -2.07 -7.55 -4.02
C ARG A 218 -2.23 -8.99 -4.47
N GLY A 219 -1.84 -9.32 -5.71
CA GLY A 219 -1.88 -10.69 -6.21
C GLY A 219 -0.94 -11.61 -5.44
N VAL A 220 0.30 -11.17 -5.20
CA VAL A 220 1.30 -11.90 -4.41
C VAL A 220 0.81 -12.13 -2.98
N PHE A 221 0.27 -11.09 -2.34
CA PHE A 221 -0.26 -11.20 -0.98
C PHE A 221 -1.51 -12.10 -0.91
N ALA A 222 -2.48 -11.93 -1.82
CA ALA A 222 -3.72 -12.70 -1.82
C ALA A 222 -3.51 -14.18 -2.10
N TRP A 223 -2.50 -14.54 -2.91
CA TRP A 223 -2.09 -15.93 -3.12
C TRP A 223 -1.28 -16.53 -1.95
N GLY A 224 -0.85 -15.72 -0.98
CA GLY A 224 0.07 -16.18 0.07
C GLY A 224 1.45 -16.58 -0.47
N LEU A 225 1.93 -15.93 -1.54
CA LEU A 225 3.18 -16.33 -2.20
C LEU A 225 4.44 -16.05 -1.37
N LEU A 226 4.35 -15.20 -0.36
CA LEU A 226 5.45 -14.92 0.56
C LEU A 226 5.75 -16.14 1.44
N ASP A 227 4.71 -16.88 1.82
CA ASP A 227 4.81 -18.06 2.70
C ASP A 227 4.85 -19.37 1.90
N HIS A 228 4.99 -19.27 0.57
CA HIS A 228 4.95 -20.41 -0.31
C HIS A 228 6.17 -21.32 -0.09
N THR A 229 5.93 -22.55 0.32
CA THR A 229 6.98 -23.53 0.65
C THR A 229 7.65 -24.14 -0.56
N GLU A 230 6.95 -24.23 -1.71
CA GLU A 230 7.59 -24.69 -2.93
C GLU A 230 8.33 -23.57 -3.64
N LEU A 231 9.45 -23.94 -4.28
CA LEU A 231 10.23 -23.08 -5.15
C LEU A 231 9.39 -22.55 -6.32
N LEU A 232 9.06 -21.25 -6.27
CA LEU A 232 8.46 -20.48 -7.37
C LEU A 232 9.47 -20.18 -8.48
N PHE A 233 10.76 -20.12 -8.12
CA PHE A 233 11.84 -19.74 -9.01
C PHE A 233 12.91 -20.82 -9.05
N ASP A 234 13.45 -21.07 -10.24
CA ASP A 234 14.74 -21.74 -10.37
C ASP A 234 15.83 -20.76 -9.89
N MET A 235 16.27 -20.94 -8.64
CA MET A 235 17.20 -20.04 -7.95
C MET A 235 18.53 -19.88 -8.70
N LYS A 236 19.02 -20.95 -9.34
CA LYS A 236 20.27 -20.93 -10.10
C LYS A 236 20.08 -20.18 -11.41
N ARG A 237 19.03 -20.50 -12.17
CA ARG A 237 18.77 -19.89 -13.49
C ARG A 237 18.42 -18.41 -13.39
N THR A 238 17.70 -18.02 -12.34
CA THR A 238 17.18 -16.66 -12.17
C THR A 238 18.14 -15.73 -11.45
N MET A 239 19.26 -16.24 -10.91
CA MET A 239 20.20 -15.43 -10.14
C MET A 239 20.75 -14.24 -10.91
N LYS A 240 21.34 -14.49 -12.08
CA LYS A 240 21.94 -13.46 -12.93
C LYS A 240 20.96 -12.33 -13.30
N PRO A 241 19.73 -12.59 -13.79
CA PRO A 241 18.78 -11.52 -14.08
C PRO A 241 18.36 -10.74 -12.83
N TYR A 242 18.12 -11.41 -11.69
CA TYR A 242 17.78 -10.71 -10.45
C TYR A 242 18.93 -9.85 -9.92
N SER A 243 20.18 -10.32 -9.97
CA SER A 243 21.34 -9.48 -9.61
C SER A 243 21.49 -8.29 -10.56
N GLY A 244 21.05 -8.42 -11.83
CA GLY A 244 20.92 -7.28 -12.74
C GLY A 244 19.89 -6.26 -12.25
N MET A 245 18.69 -6.72 -11.88
CA MET A 245 17.61 -5.88 -11.35
C MET A 245 18.02 -5.13 -10.08
N VAL A 246 18.68 -5.80 -9.13
CA VAL A 246 19.18 -5.18 -7.88
C VAL A 246 20.16 -4.05 -8.18
N ARG A 247 21.08 -4.26 -9.13
CA ARG A 247 22.04 -3.23 -9.55
C ARG A 247 21.35 -2.06 -10.26
N THR A 248 20.36 -2.33 -11.10
CA THR A 248 19.54 -1.28 -11.72
C THR A 248 18.80 -0.46 -10.67
N PHE A 249 18.20 -1.12 -9.67
CA PHE A 249 17.58 -0.45 -8.53
C PHE A 249 18.59 0.45 -7.81
N ALA A 250 19.73 -0.10 -7.39
CA ALA A 250 20.77 0.65 -6.68
C ALA A 250 21.25 1.87 -7.49
N LYS A 251 21.47 1.70 -8.80
CA LYS A 251 21.83 2.79 -9.72
C LYS A 251 20.80 3.92 -9.71
N ILE A 252 19.53 3.59 -9.89
CA ILE A 252 18.44 4.59 -9.91
C ILE A 252 18.35 5.31 -8.57
N ILE A 253 18.47 4.59 -7.45
CA ILE A 253 18.44 5.20 -6.11
C ILE A 253 19.64 6.12 -5.89
N CYS A 254 20.85 5.71 -6.28
CA CYS A 254 22.03 6.56 -6.22
C CYS A 254 21.86 7.85 -7.03
N GLU A 255 21.33 7.76 -8.25
CA GLU A 255 21.05 8.93 -9.09
C GLU A 255 20.03 9.87 -8.42
N ARG A 256 19.00 9.30 -7.79
CA ARG A 256 17.92 10.08 -7.16
C ARG A 256 18.31 10.76 -5.85
N LEU A 257 19.25 10.16 -5.11
CA LEU A 257 19.75 10.70 -3.85
C LEU A 257 21.06 11.49 -4.05
N ALA A 258 21.52 11.67 -5.28
CA ALA A 258 22.72 12.45 -5.57
C ALA A 258 22.58 13.89 -5.05
N GLY A 259 23.54 14.32 -4.23
CA GLY A 259 23.55 15.63 -3.58
C GLY A 259 22.84 15.68 -2.22
N MET A 260 22.14 14.62 -1.81
CA MET A 260 21.62 14.50 -0.45
C MET A 260 22.71 14.01 0.51
N SER A 261 22.66 14.48 1.76
CA SER A 261 23.54 14.00 2.84
C SER A 261 23.09 12.61 3.30
N LEU A 262 23.63 11.56 2.68
CA LEU A 262 23.41 10.18 3.10
C LEU A 262 24.39 9.76 4.20
N SER A 263 23.97 8.84 5.07
CA SER A 263 24.87 8.27 6.06
C SER A 263 25.95 7.42 5.38
N ALA A 264 27.09 7.23 6.04
CA ALA A 264 28.15 6.36 5.52
C ALA A 264 27.66 4.91 5.33
N GLU A 265 26.73 4.45 6.19
CA GLU A 265 26.12 3.13 6.10
C GLU A 265 25.21 2.99 4.87
N ASP A 266 24.39 3.99 4.58
CA ASP A 266 23.52 4.01 3.40
C ASP A 266 24.34 4.00 2.09
N LEU A 267 25.43 4.79 2.04
CA LEU A 267 26.35 4.82 0.91
C LEU A 267 27.10 3.48 0.74
N ALA A 268 27.55 2.89 1.83
CA ALA A 268 28.20 1.57 1.82
C ALA A 268 27.21 0.48 1.35
N PHE A 269 25.96 0.55 1.78
CA PHE A 269 24.90 -0.36 1.34
C PHE A 269 24.65 -0.26 -0.17
N LEU A 270 24.44 0.95 -0.71
CA LEU A 270 24.23 1.16 -2.14
C LEU A 270 25.46 0.73 -2.97
N SER A 271 26.65 1.03 -2.48
CA SER A 271 27.91 0.60 -3.11
C SER A 271 28.03 -0.91 -3.14
N CYS A 272 27.65 -1.60 -2.05
CA CYS A 272 27.61 -3.05 -1.97
C CYS A 272 26.61 -3.64 -2.97
N LEU A 273 25.35 -3.14 -3.00
CA LEU A 273 24.33 -3.61 -3.94
C LEU A 273 24.71 -3.44 -5.42
N SER A 274 25.58 -2.47 -5.72
CA SER A 274 26.07 -2.22 -7.09
C SER A 274 27.06 -3.29 -7.57
N THR A 275 27.63 -4.08 -6.65
CA THR A 275 28.52 -5.21 -6.98
C THR A 275 27.73 -6.50 -7.26
N GLU A 276 28.31 -7.42 -8.03
CA GLU A 276 27.70 -8.74 -8.28
C GLU A 276 27.55 -9.56 -6.98
N GLU A 277 28.56 -9.50 -6.11
CA GLU A 277 28.56 -10.19 -4.81
C GLU A 277 27.50 -9.62 -3.86
N GLY A 278 27.45 -8.30 -3.70
CA GLY A 278 26.49 -7.65 -2.81
C GLY A 278 25.04 -7.81 -3.29
N ALA A 279 24.81 -7.70 -4.60
CA ALA A 279 23.51 -8.02 -5.18
C ALA A 279 23.11 -9.48 -4.91
N GLY A 280 24.06 -10.41 -5.00
CA GLY A 280 23.78 -11.81 -4.71
C GLY A 280 23.52 -12.10 -3.24
N LYS A 281 24.29 -11.47 -2.35
CA LYS A 281 24.09 -11.53 -0.90
C LYS A 281 22.69 -11.04 -0.51
N TRP A 282 22.24 -9.93 -1.08
CA TRP A 282 20.91 -9.37 -0.82
C TRP A 282 19.76 -10.30 -1.27
N LEU A 283 19.96 -11.05 -2.36
CA LEU A 283 19.03 -12.08 -2.83
C LEU A 283 19.05 -13.38 -2.00
N GLY A 284 19.82 -13.42 -0.91
CA GLY A 284 19.89 -14.55 0.00
C GLY A 284 20.76 -15.72 -0.45
N THR A 285 21.62 -15.57 -1.47
CA THR A 285 22.39 -16.72 -1.99
C THR A 285 23.66 -17.06 -1.23
N ALA A 286 24.22 -16.13 -0.44
CA ALA A 286 25.46 -16.37 0.29
C ALA A 286 25.38 -17.57 1.26
N ASN A 287 24.17 -17.94 1.66
CA ASN A 287 23.91 -18.95 2.69
C ASN A 287 23.08 -20.14 2.21
N ILE A 288 22.84 -20.35 0.90
CA ILE A 288 22.11 -21.55 0.46
C ILE A 288 23.11 -22.71 0.44
N PRO A 289 23.14 -23.62 1.44
CA PRO A 289 24.02 -24.77 1.38
C PRO A 289 23.69 -25.57 0.13
N ALA A 290 24.72 -25.97 -0.62
CA ALA A 290 24.56 -26.96 -1.66
C ALA A 290 23.94 -28.19 -0.97
N VAL A 291 22.69 -28.53 -1.32
CA VAL A 291 22.01 -29.71 -0.81
C VAL A 291 22.81 -30.94 -1.25
N SER A 292 23.79 -31.30 -0.43
CA SER A 292 24.48 -32.57 -0.45
C SER A 292 23.49 -33.57 0.13
N LEU A 293 23.06 -34.53 -0.68
CA LEU A 293 22.01 -35.51 -0.35
C LEU A 293 22.44 -36.56 0.69
N THR A 294 23.52 -36.32 1.42
CA THR A 294 24.11 -37.25 2.37
C THR A 294 24.65 -36.50 3.57
N ASP A 295 23.80 -36.14 4.54
CA ASP A 295 24.14 -36.36 5.95
C ASP A 295 22.94 -36.24 6.89
N VAL A 296 22.88 -37.15 7.87
CA VAL A 296 21.73 -37.42 8.75
C VAL A 296 21.80 -36.57 10.03
N PHE A 297 22.08 -35.27 9.89
CA PHE A 297 21.93 -34.27 10.97
C PHE A 297 20.76 -33.31 10.65
N ALA A 298 19.64 -33.88 10.20
CA ALA A 298 18.72 -33.21 9.28
C ALA A 298 17.49 -32.54 9.91
N ARG A 299 17.44 -32.18 11.20
CA ARG A 299 16.28 -31.40 11.74
C ARG A 299 16.56 -29.92 11.92
N ALA A 300 17.62 -29.56 12.63
CA ALA A 300 18.01 -28.15 12.77
C ALA A 300 18.39 -27.54 11.42
N ASP A 301 19.06 -28.33 10.57
CA ASP A 301 19.51 -27.90 9.25
C ASP A 301 18.35 -27.72 8.27
N LYS A 302 17.29 -28.54 8.37
CA LYS A 302 16.08 -28.38 7.53
C LYS A 302 15.40 -27.04 7.76
N ASN A 303 15.20 -26.65 9.02
CA ASN A 303 14.57 -25.37 9.33
C ASN A 303 15.41 -24.18 8.80
N LEU A 304 16.74 -24.27 8.88
CA LEU A 304 17.63 -23.22 8.37
C LEU A 304 17.59 -23.16 6.84
N VAL A 305 17.59 -24.31 6.17
CA VAL A 305 17.49 -24.40 4.70
C VAL A 305 16.15 -23.86 4.22
N GLU A 306 15.05 -24.23 4.86
CA GLU A 306 13.71 -23.74 4.56
C GLU A 306 13.63 -22.22 4.76
N ALA A 307 14.07 -21.70 5.91
CA ALA A 307 14.07 -20.25 6.18
C ALA A 307 14.93 -19.47 5.16
N THR A 308 16.09 -20.01 4.77
CA THR A 308 16.94 -19.40 3.75
C THR A 308 16.26 -19.40 2.37
N LEU A 309 15.53 -20.46 2.05
CA LEU A 309 14.77 -20.57 0.81
C LEU A 309 13.61 -19.57 0.75
N HIS A 310 12.81 -19.50 1.82
CA HIS A 310 11.71 -18.55 1.97
C HIS A 310 12.20 -17.11 1.83
N PHE A 311 13.26 -16.76 2.56
CA PHE A 311 13.91 -15.45 2.44
C PHE A 311 14.31 -15.14 0.99
N ALA A 312 14.96 -16.09 0.31
CA ALA A 312 15.42 -15.93 -1.07
C ALA A 312 14.26 -15.80 -2.07
N GLN A 313 13.13 -16.49 -1.85
CA GLN A 313 11.91 -16.35 -2.64
C GLN A 313 11.25 -15.00 -2.43
N GLN A 314 11.08 -14.57 -1.18
CA GLN A 314 10.47 -13.29 -0.85
C GLN A 314 11.29 -12.13 -1.42
N ARG A 315 12.62 -12.13 -1.30
CA ARG A 315 13.49 -11.10 -1.91
C ARG A 315 13.31 -10.99 -3.43
N ARG A 316 13.13 -12.11 -4.11
CA ARG A 316 12.87 -12.16 -5.57
C ARG A 316 11.48 -11.65 -5.95
N LEU A 317 10.49 -11.81 -5.08
CA LEU A 317 9.16 -11.20 -5.27
C LEU A 317 9.19 -9.70 -4.97
N GLN A 318 9.93 -9.28 -3.95
CA GLN A 318 10.04 -7.88 -3.51
C GLN A 318 10.83 -7.00 -4.48
N ILE A 319 11.90 -7.52 -5.09
CA ILE A 319 12.73 -6.71 -5.99
C ILE A 319 12.00 -6.23 -7.24
N LEU A 320 11.00 -6.98 -7.70
CA LEU A 320 10.19 -6.62 -8.86
C LEU A 320 9.49 -5.26 -8.65
N PRO A 321 8.58 -5.08 -7.67
CA PRO A 321 7.98 -3.80 -7.39
C PRO A 321 9.00 -2.75 -6.90
N LEU A 322 10.11 -3.12 -6.25
CA LEU A 322 11.16 -2.14 -5.90
C LEU A 322 11.76 -1.47 -7.14
N VAL A 323 12.10 -2.24 -8.18
CA VAL A 323 12.61 -1.70 -9.45
C VAL A 323 11.56 -0.84 -10.14
N TRP A 324 10.31 -1.30 -10.17
CA TRP A 324 9.23 -0.55 -10.82
C TRP A 324 8.95 0.77 -10.10
N MET A 325 8.93 0.76 -8.76
CA MET A 325 8.82 1.98 -7.97
C MET A 325 10.01 2.90 -8.20
N ALA A 326 11.24 2.40 -8.23
CA ALA A 326 12.41 3.23 -8.53
C ALA A 326 12.33 3.88 -9.92
N LEU A 327 11.87 3.15 -10.94
CA LEU A 327 11.62 3.70 -12.27
C LEU A 327 10.54 4.79 -12.24
N LEU A 328 9.42 4.53 -11.55
CA LEU A 328 8.33 5.50 -11.41
C LEU A 328 8.78 6.74 -10.62
N THR A 329 9.56 6.58 -9.54
CA THR A 329 10.21 7.67 -8.79
C THR A 329 11.10 8.51 -9.70
N ARG A 330 11.90 7.86 -10.56
CA ARG A 330 12.76 8.55 -11.53
C ARG A 330 11.93 9.38 -12.50
N HIS A 331 10.86 8.82 -13.05
CA HIS A 331 9.97 9.52 -13.96
C HIS A 331 9.24 10.70 -13.28
N SER A 332 8.64 10.48 -12.12
CA SER A 332 8.00 11.54 -11.31
C SER A 332 8.95 12.71 -11.05
N ALA A 333 10.20 12.41 -10.72
CA ALA A 333 11.23 13.40 -10.48
C ALA A 333 11.58 14.25 -11.72
N ILE A 334 11.52 13.67 -12.91
CA ILE A 334 11.78 14.34 -14.20
C ILE A 334 10.61 15.26 -14.58
N ILE A 335 9.37 14.82 -14.35
CA ILE A 335 8.20 15.67 -14.60
C ILE A 335 8.28 16.94 -13.75
N GLY A 336 8.67 16.82 -12.48
CA GLY A 336 8.84 17.95 -11.57
C GLY A 336 7.55 18.73 -11.26
N ALA A 337 6.38 18.20 -11.64
CA ALA A 337 5.09 18.82 -11.38
C ALA A 337 4.68 18.67 -9.89
N PRO A 338 3.90 19.60 -9.34
CA PRO A 338 3.30 19.41 -8.02
C PRO A 338 2.51 18.09 -7.97
N ARG A 339 2.78 17.24 -6.98
CA ARG A 339 2.17 15.90 -6.79
C ARG A 339 2.61 14.80 -7.77
N CYS A 340 3.67 15.00 -8.56
CA CYS A 340 4.18 13.97 -9.47
C CYS A 340 4.54 12.65 -8.77
N PHE A 341 4.86 12.68 -7.47
CA PHE A 341 5.17 11.49 -6.65
C PHE A 341 3.93 10.76 -6.10
N GLN A 342 2.73 11.32 -6.23
CA GLN A 342 1.50 10.72 -5.68
C GLN A 342 1.26 9.28 -6.19
N PRO A 343 1.44 8.96 -7.50
CA PRO A 343 1.32 7.58 -7.97
C PRO A 343 2.32 6.64 -7.28
N VAL A 344 3.59 7.07 -7.16
CA VAL A 344 4.66 6.28 -6.52
C VAL A 344 4.35 6.02 -5.04
N ARG A 345 3.93 7.04 -4.30
CA ARG A 345 3.54 6.91 -2.88
C ARG A 345 2.36 5.96 -2.74
N HIS A 346 1.35 6.07 -3.61
CA HIS A 346 0.23 5.11 -3.63
C HIS A 346 0.69 3.69 -3.94
N ALA A 347 1.60 3.51 -4.90
CA ALA A 347 2.18 2.21 -5.23
C ALA A 347 2.89 1.59 -4.02
N LEU A 348 3.74 2.40 -3.36
CA LEU A 348 4.50 2.01 -2.19
C LEU A 348 3.59 1.55 -1.05
N LEU A 349 2.54 2.31 -0.72
CA LEU A 349 1.59 1.92 0.32
C LEU A 349 0.94 0.55 0.02
N ASN A 350 0.72 0.20 -1.24
CA ASN A 350 0.19 -1.12 -1.60
C ASN A 350 1.25 -2.23 -1.63
N ALA A 351 2.53 -1.87 -1.77
CA ALA A 351 3.65 -2.81 -1.77
C ALA A 351 4.19 -3.11 -0.36
N ILE A 352 3.90 -2.28 0.64
CA ILE A 352 4.33 -2.47 2.05
C ILE A 352 4.11 -3.91 2.58
N PRO A 353 2.95 -4.57 2.37
CA PRO A 353 2.73 -5.94 2.85
C PRO A 353 3.68 -6.98 2.26
N LEU A 354 4.42 -6.67 1.19
CA LEU A 354 5.42 -7.58 0.65
C LEU A 354 6.68 -7.69 1.52
N PHE A 355 6.89 -6.74 2.44
CA PHE A 355 8.09 -6.65 3.28
C PHE A 355 7.80 -7.15 4.70
N GLN A 356 7.08 -8.26 4.79
CA GLN A 356 6.73 -8.94 6.04
C GLN A 356 7.52 -10.24 6.16
N GLU A 357 7.33 -10.95 7.28
CA GLU A 357 7.89 -12.30 7.51
C GLU A 357 9.43 -12.38 7.46
N GLU A 358 10.01 -13.36 6.78
CA GLU A 358 11.45 -13.64 6.78
C GLU A 358 12.28 -12.54 6.12
N ALA A 359 11.79 -11.97 5.01
CA ALA A 359 12.46 -10.92 4.25
C ALA A 359 11.88 -9.54 4.57
N LYS A 360 11.87 -9.18 5.86
CA LYS A 360 11.54 -7.82 6.32
C LYS A 360 12.30 -6.74 5.56
N ALA A 361 11.72 -5.55 5.49
CA ALA A 361 12.37 -4.40 4.88
C ALA A 361 13.72 -4.08 5.53
N ASP A 362 14.57 -3.48 4.71
CA ASP A 362 15.92 -3.06 5.05
C ASP A 362 16.19 -1.65 4.50
N THR A 363 17.46 -1.28 4.45
CA THR A 363 17.95 -0.02 3.91
C THR A 363 17.44 0.27 2.50
N ALA A 364 17.16 -0.74 1.66
CA ALA A 364 16.63 -0.50 0.31
C ALA A 364 15.27 0.19 0.34
N LEU A 365 14.35 -0.27 1.21
CA LEU A 365 13.04 0.35 1.36
C LEU A 365 13.16 1.74 2.01
N LYS A 366 14.01 1.88 3.03
CA LYS A 366 14.31 3.17 3.70
C LYS A 366 14.75 4.23 2.67
N LEU A 367 15.67 3.88 1.77
CA LEU A 367 16.17 4.80 0.75
C LEU A 367 15.14 5.11 -0.33
N LEU A 368 14.34 4.12 -0.75
CA LEU A 368 13.23 4.36 -1.67
C LEU A 368 12.19 5.32 -1.08
N VAL A 369 11.85 5.18 0.21
CA VAL A 369 10.99 6.12 0.95
C VAL A 369 11.58 7.53 0.90
N GLN A 370 12.88 7.68 1.15
CA GLN A 370 13.53 8.98 1.06
C GLN A 370 13.35 9.60 -0.33
N CYS A 371 13.58 8.85 -1.40
CA CYS A 371 13.38 9.37 -2.76
C CYS A 371 11.94 9.85 -3.05
N CYS A 372 10.93 9.26 -2.41
CA CYS A 372 9.51 9.52 -2.71
C CYS A 372 8.87 10.58 -1.80
N TYR A 373 9.35 10.74 -0.57
CA TYR A 373 8.76 11.61 0.45
C TYR A 373 9.58 12.86 0.74
N PHE A 374 10.88 12.83 0.41
CA PHE A 374 11.81 13.91 0.65
C PHE A 374 12.04 14.68 -0.66
N PRO A 375 12.36 15.97 -0.58
CA PRO A 375 12.64 16.76 -1.76
C PRO A 375 13.97 16.27 -2.34
N SER A 376 13.89 15.66 -3.52
CA SER A 376 15.06 15.31 -4.32
C SER A 376 15.15 16.18 -5.59
N SER A 377 13.99 16.53 -6.17
CA SER A 377 13.85 17.51 -7.27
C SER A 377 12.60 18.38 -7.18
N SER A 378 11.55 17.93 -6.48
CA SER A 378 10.40 18.76 -6.16
C SER A 378 10.77 19.78 -5.08
N LEU A 379 10.39 21.05 -5.29
CA LEU A 379 10.50 22.09 -4.26
C LEU A 379 9.68 21.77 -3.00
N LEU A 380 8.80 20.77 -3.07
CA LEU A 380 7.90 20.36 -2.01
C LEU A 380 8.29 18.99 -1.46
N LYS A 381 8.19 18.83 -0.14
CA LYS A 381 8.21 17.53 0.54
C LYS A 381 6.79 16.99 0.73
N ALA A 382 6.66 15.68 0.93
CA ALA A 382 5.36 15.06 1.21
C ALA A 382 4.71 15.71 2.44
N SER A 383 3.37 15.75 2.46
CA SER A 383 2.61 16.32 3.59
C SER A 383 2.79 15.51 4.88
N SER A 384 2.62 16.15 6.04
CA SER A 384 2.56 15.49 7.35
C SER A 384 1.60 14.29 7.36
N VAL A 385 0.45 14.43 6.71
CA VAL A 385 -0.57 13.38 6.58
C VAL A 385 -0.08 12.18 5.79
N GLU A 386 0.57 12.38 4.64
CA GLU A 386 1.11 11.27 3.84
C GLU A 386 2.22 10.51 4.57
N VAL A 387 3.09 11.24 5.29
CA VAL A 387 4.13 10.63 6.13
C VAL A 387 3.49 9.87 7.30
N GLY A 388 2.46 10.43 7.93
CA GLY A 388 1.70 9.75 8.98
C GLY A 388 1.12 8.42 8.51
N VAL A 389 0.46 8.42 7.34
CA VAL A 389 -0.10 7.22 6.71
C VAL A 389 0.99 6.19 6.42
N LEU A 390 2.12 6.61 5.84
CA LEU A 390 3.24 5.73 5.55
C LEU A 390 3.76 5.03 6.81
N LEU A 391 4.11 5.82 7.83
CA LEU A 391 4.73 5.32 9.05
C LEU A 391 3.76 4.42 9.81
N SER A 392 2.49 4.82 9.93
CA SER A 392 1.45 4.01 10.56
C SER A 392 1.23 2.68 9.84
N GLN A 393 1.31 2.66 8.51
CA GLN A 393 1.17 1.42 7.76
C GLN A 393 2.40 0.52 7.91
N MET A 394 3.61 1.08 7.89
CA MET A 394 4.84 0.30 8.13
C MET A 394 4.91 -0.27 9.54
N GLU A 395 4.46 0.50 10.54
CA GLU A 395 4.36 0.09 11.93
C GLU A 395 3.38 -1.08 12.09
N ARG A 396 2.15 -0.94 11.59
CA ARG A 396 1.12 -1.99 11.67
C ARG A 396 1.51 -3.28 10.99
N GLN A 397 2.24 -3.19 9.89
CA GLN A 397 2.68 -4.34 9.11
C GLN A 397 4.01 -4.92 9.60
N GLY A 398 4.64 -4.34 10.64
CA GLY A 398 5.86 -4.88 11.26
C GLY A 398 7.05 -4.98 10.29
N VAL A 399 7.14 -4.02 9.38
CA VAL A 399 7.95 -4.07 8.14
C VAL A 399 9.45 -4.12 8.39
N PHE A 400 9.94 -3.44 9.43
CA PHE A 400 11.35 -3.50 9.81
C PHE A 400 11.53 -4.41 11.04
N SER A 401 12.61 -5.18 11.09
CA SER A 401 12.94 -6.04 12.24
C SER A 401 13.14 -5.24 13.52
N SER A 402 13.75 -4.06 13.41
CA SER A 402 13.87 -3.04 14.47
C SER A 402 12.80 -1.96 14.29
N SER A 403 11.54 -2.40 14.13
CA SER A 403 10.38 -1.61 13.64
C SER A 403 10.38 -0.15 14.08
N GLU A 404 10.60 0.11 15.36
CA GLU A 404 10.44 1.45 15.91
C GLU A 404 11.63 2.39 15.61
N PHE A 405 12.87 1.89 15.56
CA PHE A 405 14.04 2.77 15.41
C PHE A 405 14.12 3.37 14.00
N VAL A 406 13.97 2.56 12.97
CA VAL A 406 14.04 3.01 11.57
C VAL A 406 12.90 3.97 11.23
N LEU A 407 11.70 3.74 11.77
CA LEU A 407 10.56 4.63 11.56
C LEU A 407 10.75 5.99 12.25
N VAL A 408 11.33 5.99 13.45
CA VAL A 408 11.74 7.22 14.16
C VAL A 408 12.81 7.98 13.38
N GLU A 409 13.82 7.29 12.86
CA GLU A 409 14.85 7.91 12.02
C GLU A 409 14.26 8.55 10.76
N LEU A 410 13.35 7.85 10.07
CA LEU A 410 12.67 8.35 8.88
C LEU A 410 11.86 9.61 9.19
N LEU A 411 11.10 9.62 10.30
CA LEU A 411 10.32 10.78 10.72
C LEU A 411 11.23 11.96 11.06
N GLN A 412 12.28 11.74 11.86
CA GLN A 412 13.25 12.78 12.21
C GLN A 412 13.95 13.35 10.99
N ALA A 413 14.34 12.48 10.04
CA ALA A 413 14.97 12.92 8.81
C ALA A 413 14.00 13.79 8.01
N TRP A 414 12.73 13.40 7.86
CA TRP A 414 11.73 14.21 7.14
C TRP A 414 11.41 15.54 7.85
N MET A 415 11.36 15.53 9.18
CA MET A 415 11.17 16.71 10.02
C MET A 415 12.28 17.75 9.83
N ARG A 416 13.54 17.30 9.73
CA ARG A 416 14.72 18.17 9.52
C ARG A 416 14.79 18.79 8.12
N VAL A 417 14.03 18.29 7.15
CA VAL A 417 14.01 18.87 5.81
C VAL A 417 13.28 20.23 5.83
N GLU A 418 14.03 21.28 5.56
CA GLU A 418 13.54 22.64 5.35
C GLU A 418 12.98 22.82 3.93
N ALA A 419 11.82 22.21 3.67
CA ALA A 419 11.07 22.40 2.44
C ALA A 419 9.58 22.62 2.74
N PRO A 420 8.86 23.42 1.93
CA PRO A 420 7.42 23.52 2.01
C PRO A 420 6.74 22.17 1.77
N GLU A 421 5.63 21.94 2.44
CA GLU A 421 4.87 20.69 2.33
C GLU A 421 3.87 20.76 1.19
N GLU A 422 3.64 19.63 0.53
CA GLU A 422 2.49 19.45 -0.37
C GLU A 422 1.17 19.65 0.39
N LEU A 423 0.13 20.03 -0.34
CA LEU A 423 -1.21 20.14 0.23
C LEU A 423 -1.69 18.76 0.69
N SER A 424 -2.06 18.65 1.98
CA SER A 424 -2.59 17.44 2.58
C SER A 424 -3.79 16.89 1.79
N PRO A 425 -3.85 15.57 1.53
CA PRO A 425 -4.95 14.96 0.80
C PRO A 425 -6.26 15.09 1.57
N SER A 426 -7.34 15.42 0.85
CA SER A 426 -8.69 15.43 1.42
C SER A 426 -9.30 14.03 1.44
N VAL A 427 -9.87 13.66 2.59
CA VAL A 427 -10.66 12.44 2.69
C VAL A 427 -11.98 12.61 1.93
N LYS A 428 -12.26 11.67 1.01
CA LYS A 428 -13.46 11.73 0.13
C LYS A 428 -14.63 10.85 0.62
N SER A 429 -14.43 10.06 1.68
CA SER A 429 -15.41 9.09 2.17
C SER A 429 -15.47 9.03 3.70
N ALA A 430 -16.64 8.73 4.25
CA ALA A 430 -16.82 8.56 5.70
C ALA A 430 -15.87 7.47 6.25
N TYR A 431 -15.80 6.31 5.59
CA TYR A 431 -14.84 5.26 5.93
C TYR A 431 -13.38 5.77 5.94
N GLY A 432 -12.99 6.56 4.93
CA GLY A 432 -11.67 7.19 4.87
C GLY A 432 -11.42 8.13 6.06
N ALA A 433 -12.46 8.77 6.60
CA ALA A 433 -12.35 9.66 7.75
C ALA A 433 -12.11 8.87 9.04
N TYR A 434 -12.78 7.73 9.21
CA TYR A 434 -12.48 6.80 10.31
C TYR A 434 -11.08 6.20 10.19
N MET A 435 -10.66 5.84 8.98
CA MET A 435 -9.29 5.39 8.69
C MET A 435 -8.23 6.44 9.04
N ALA A 436 -8.52 7.75 8.91
CA ALA A 436 -7.56 8.80 9.21
C ALA A 436 -7.05 8.75 10.66
N PHE A 437 -7.94 8.48 11.63
CA PHE A 437 -7.55 8.29 13.04
C PHE A 437 -6.64 7.08 13.27
N ARG A 438 -6.76 6.04 12.42
CA ARG A 438 -5.93 4.82 12.48
C ARG A 438 -4.61 4.96 11.74
N ASN A 439 -4.43 6.05 10.98
CA ASN A 439 -3.24 6.34 10.19
C ASN A 439 -2.30 7.32 10.91
N ILE A 440 -2.29 7.31 12.25
CA ILE A 440 -1.47 8.19 13.08
C ILE A 440 -0.37 7.34 13.73
N PRO A 441 0.91 7.48 13.35
CA PRO A 441 1.96 6.57 13.79
C PRO A 441 2.26 6.72 15.28
N ARG A 442 2.32 5.61 16.03
CA ARG A 442 2.67 5.65 17.46
C ARG A 442 4.15 5.85 17.67
N CYS A 443 4.97 5.34 16.76
CA CYS A 443 6.42 5.57 16.74
C CYS A 443 6.78 7.06 16.77
N ALA A 444 5.90 7.96 16.31
CA ALA A 444 6.13 9.40 16.38
C ALA A 444 6.32 9.89 17.82
N LEU A 445 5.63 9.34 18.81
CA LEU A 445 5.69 9.78 20.20
C LEU A 445 7.09 9.64 20.85
N ARG A 446 7.99 8.86 20.22
CA ARG A 446 9.38 8.73 20.65
C ARG A 446 10.30 9.85 20.16
N VAL A 447 9.85 10.66 19.22
CA VAL A 447 10.61 11.82 18.74
C VAL A 447 10.41 12.96 19.74
N VAL A 448 11.39 13.13 20.62
CA VAL A 448 11.42 14.25 21.58
C VAL A 448 12.18 15.41 20.97
N GLY A 449 11.48 16.52 20.73
CA GLY A 449 12.05 17.72 20.13
C GLY A 449 11.82 18.97 20.96
N LYS A 450 12.73 19.95 20.81
CA LYS A 450 12.53 21.33 21.26
C LYS A 450 12.85 22.24 20.07
N PRO A 451 11.95 23.16 19.66
CA PRO A 451 10.65 23.52 20.26
C PRO A 451 9.53 22.46 20.08
N TYR A 452 8.41 22.62 20.80
CA TYR A 452 7.20 21.79 20.62
C TYR A 452 6.46 22.24 19.34
N THR A 453 6.84 21.68 18.20
CA THR A 453 6.19 21.93 16.91
C THR A 453 6.11 20.62 16.15
N ALA A 454 5.12 20.46 15.26
CA ALA A 454 4.98 19.25 14.45
C ALA A 454 6.17 18.98 13.52
N LYS A 455 7.08 19.96 13.36
CA LYS A 455 8.32 19.84 12.58
C LYS A 455 9.52 19.39 13.42
N SER A 456 9.39 19.28 14.73
CA SER A 456 10.51 19.00 15.63
C SER A 456 10.18 17.99 16.72
N ASP A 457 8.96 18.00 17.25
CA ASP A 457 8.50 17.09 18.29
C ASP A 457 7.39 16.19 17.77
N GLY A 458 7.47 14.91 18.10
CA GLY A 458 6.57 13.88 17.60
C GLY A 458 5.21 13.87 18.28
N GLU A 459 5.10 14.35 19.51
CA GLU A 459 3.81 14.52 20.18
C GLU A 459 3.02 15.67 19.51
N ALA A 460 3.70 16.77 19.18
CA ALA A 460 3.13 17.85 18.39
C ALA A 460 2.71 17.41 16.98
N PHE A 461 3.48 16.49 16.36
CA PHE A 461 3.12 15.87 15.08
C PHE A 461 1.86 15.01 15.19
N VAL A 462 1.75 14.18 16.22
CA VAL A 462 0.55 13.40 16.52
C VAL A 462 -0.65 14.30 16.77
N HIS A 463 -0.48 15.38 17.53
CA HIS A 463 -1.51 16.40 17.77
C HIS A 463 -2.05 16.97 16.46
N GLU A 464 -1.16 17.38 15.53
CA GLU A 464 -1.57 17.91 14.22
C GLU A 464 -2.38 16.89 13.41
N LEU A 465 -1.91 15.64 13.34
CA LEU A 465 -2.60 14.58 12.60
C LEU A 465 -3.97 14.25 13.19
N LEU A 466 -4.08 14.16 14.52
CA LEU A 466 -5.36 13.95 15.21
C LEU A 466 -6.34 15.08 14.93
N PHE A 467 -5.86 16.33 15.01
CA PHE A 467 -6.68 17.50 14.76
C PHE A 467 -7.17 17.52 13.32
N HIS A 468 -6.28 17.25 12.36
CA HIS A 468 -6.62 17.16 10.95
C HIS A 468 -7.64 16.04 10.66
N ALA A 469 -7.46 14.86 11.27
CA ALA A 469 -8.43 13.76 11.16
C ALA A 469 -9.81 14.15 11.71
N LEU A 470 -9.87 14.84 12.86
CA LEU A 470 -11.11 15.31 13.46
C LEU A 470 -11.85 16.33 12.58
N VAL A 471 -11.12 17.30 12.00
CA VAL A 471 -11.70 18.30 11.09
C VAL A 471 -12.21 17.68 9.80
N GLN A 472 -11.47 16.73 9.22
CA GLN A 472 -11.92 16.03 8.02
C GLN A 472 -13.14 15.13 8.30
N TRP A 473 -13.17 14.49 9.48
CA TRP A 473 -14.27 13.65 9.91
C TRP A 473 -15.57 14.43 10.10
N SER A 474 -15.53 15.57 10.80
CA SER A 474 -16.71 16.42 10.99
C SER A 474 -17.25 16.94 9.65
N SER A 475 -16.36 17.31 8.72
CA SER A 475 -16.71 17.73 7.36
C SER A 475 -17.36 16.60 6.55
N CYS A 476 -16.90 15.36 6.70
CA CYS A 476 -17.46 14.22 5.96
C CYS A 476 -18.82 13.75 6.49
N LEU A 477 -19.06 13.86 7.80
CA LEU A 477 -20.28 13.38 8.43
C LEU A 477 -21.45 14.35 8.31
N SER A 478 -21.20 15.65 8.34
CA SER A 478 -22.26 16.67 8.15
C SER A 478 -23.02 16.52 6.82
N ALA A 479 -22.40 15.87 5.83
CA ALA A 479 -22.96 15.68 4.50
C ALA A 479 -23.69 14.35 4.25
N ARG A 480 -23.67 13.36 5.17
CA ARG A 480 -24.07 11.98 4.83
C ARG A 480 -24.86 11.23 5.90
N ALA A 481 -25.79 10.40 5.42
CA ALA A 481 -26.50 9.43 6.24
C ALA A 481 -25.53 8.35 6.78
N PRO A 482 -25.82 7.79 7.96
CA PRO A 482 -25.02 6.71 8.51
C PRO A 482 -25.00 5.49 7.60
N PHE A 483 -23.90 4.74 7.65
CA PHE A 483 -23.74 3.49 6.89
C PHE A 483 -23.75 2.26 7.80
N GLN A 484 -24.07 1.09 7.24
CA GLN A 484 -24.40 -0.14 7.98
C GLN A 484 -23.38 -0.58 9.05
N ARG A 485 -22.11 -0.15 8.93
CA ARG A 485 -20.99 -0.52 9.82
C ARG A 485 -20.29 0.66 10.47
N GLU A 486 -20.96 1.80 10.53
CA GLU A 486 -20.33 3.00 11.07
C GLU A 486 -19.90 2.83 12.53
N ILE A 487 -20.65 2.07 13.33
CA ILE A 487 -20.30 1.79 14.74
C ILE A 487 -19.07 0.88 14.83
N GLU A 488 -18.96 -0.14 13.99
CA GLU A 488 -17.78 -1.02 13.97
C GLU A 488 -16.52 -0.20 13.63
N GLU A 489 -16.59 0.62 12.59
CA GLU A 489 -15.48 1.50 12.20
C GLU A 489 -15.14 2.53 13.28
N LEU A 490 -16.16 3.09 13.94
CA LEU A 490 -15.99 4.01 15.05
C LEU A 490 -15.34 3.32 16.24
N LEU A 491 -15.74 2.10 16.58
CA LEU A 491 -15.16 1.33 17.68
C LEU A 491 -13.70 0.96 17.39
N ILE A 492 -13.38 0.51 16.17
CA ILE A 492 -11.98 0.21 15.79
C ILE A 492 -11.13 1.48 15.87
N SER A 493 -11.63 2.63 15.39
CA SER A 493 -10.93 3.91 15.52
C SER A 493 -10.81 4.36 16.98
N ALA A 494 -11.85 4.18 17.80
CA ALA A 494 -11.83 4.52 19.22
C ALA A 494 -10.79 3.69 19.99
N ARG A 495 -10.72 2.37 19.76
CA ARG A 495 -9.68 1.49 20.33
C ARG A 495 -8.28 2.00 19.98
N TYR A 496 -8.08 2.41 18.73
CA TYR A 496 -6.79 2.93 18.29
C TYR A 496 -6.42 4.23 19.00
N VAL A 497 -7.36 5.19 19.08
CA VAL A 497 -7.15 6.50 19.72
C VAL A 497 -6.99 6.36 21.24
N ALA A 498 -7.71 5.45 21.91
CA ALA A 498 -7.49 5.15 23.32
C ALA A 498 -6.07 4.62 23.58
N SER A 499 -5.60 3.69 22.74
CA SER A 499 -4.25 3.17 22.88
C SER A 499 -3.18 4.23 22.54
N LEU A 500 -3.51 5.22 21.70
CA LEU A 500 -2.66 6.39 21.49
C LEU A 500 -2.63 7.29 22.73
N PHE A 501 -3.77 7.49 23.41
CA PHE A 501 -3.86 8.20 24.69
C PHE A 501 -3.00 7.56 25.78
N ASP A 502 -3.06 6.23 25.93
CA ASP A 502 -2.20 5.50 26.84
C ASP A 502 -0.72 5.76 26.54
N SER A 503 -0.34 5.70 25.26
CA SER A 503 1.03 5.93 24.82
C SER A 503 1.49 7.37 25.12
N ILE A 504 0.62 8.36 24.88
CA ILE A 504 0.89 9.77 25.22
C ILE A 504 1.06 9.93 26.73
N ARG A 505 0.19 9.33 27.55
CA ARG A 505 0.28 9.45 29.02
C ARG A 505 1.53 8.76 29.59
N GLN A 506 1.92 7.61 29.03
CA GLN A 506 3.15 6.93 29.44
C GLN A 506 4.38 7.80 29.20
N HIS A 507 4.45 8.50 28.07
CA HIS A 507 5.51 9.48 27.78
C HIS A 507 5.36 10.79 28.55
N GLY A 508 4.13 11.20 28.86
CA GLY A 508 3.83 12.40 29.62
C GLY A 508 4.21 12.30 31.09
N LYS A 509 4.28 11.11 31.70
CA LYS A 509 4.78 10.96 33.08
C LYS A 509 6.23 11.43 33.25
N ASP A 510 7.00 11.49 32.17
CA ASP A 510 8.36 12.01 32.15
C ASP A 510 8.42 13.55 31.95
N ARG A 511 7.26 14.20 31.71
CA ARG A 511 7.14 15.65 31.42
C ARG A 511 6.12 16.29 32.37
N ASP A 512 6.49 17.35 33.10
CA ASP A 512 5.65 18.03 34.10
C ASP A 512 4.33 18.68 33.58
N SER A 513 3.95 18.47 32.31
CA SER A 513 2.79 19.10 31.68
C SER A 513 2.01 18.12 30.81
N VAL A 514 0.67 18.14 30.94
CA VAL A 514 -0.25 17.44 30.04
C VAL A 514 -0.05 17.96 28.61
N GLY A 515 0.32 17.06 27.71
CA GLY A 515 0.57 17.37 26.31
C GLY A 515 -0.67 17.82 25.53
N ALA A 516 -0.52 18.73 24.56
CA ALA A 516 -1.64 19.23 23.74
C ALA A 516 -2.36 18.11 22.97
N ALA A 517 -1.64 17.03 22.64
CA ALA A 517 -2.22 15.84 22.00
C ALA A 517 -3.34 15.21 22.84
N VAL A 518 -3.23 15.22 24.17
CA VAL A 518 -4.26 14.67 25.08
C VAL A 518 -5.60 15.38 24.88
N LEU A 519 -5.58 16.71 24.78
CA LEU A 519 -6.80 17.51 24.58
C LEU A 519 -7.52 17.15 23.27
N VAL A 520 -6.77 16.87 22.20
CA VAL A 520 -7.36 16.47 20.92
C VAL A 520 -7.89 15.04 20.96
N VAL A 521 -7.24 14.14 21.71
CA VAL A 521 -7.79 12.80 21.96
C VAL A 521 -9.13 12.90 22.71
N GLU A 522 -9.20 13.69 23.77
CA GLU A 522 -10.46 13.91 24.51
C GLU A 522 -11.54 14.51 23.61
N ALA A 523 -11.21 15.52 22.79
CA ALA A 523 -12.14 16.11 21.83
C ALA A 523 -12.64 15.07 20.80
N THR A 524 -11.75 14.18 20.34
CA THR A 524 -12.10 13.07 19.45
C THR A 524 -13.08 12.11 20.12
N PHE A 525 -12.85 11.74 21.37
CA PHE A 525 -13.76 10.86 22.13
C PHE A 525 -15.12 11.49 22.39
N ARG A 526 -15.19 12.79 22.69
CA ARG A 526 -16.46 13.51 22.78
C ARG A 526 -17.21 13.50 21.46
N ALA A 527 -16.51 13.73 20.35
CA ALA A 527 -17.11 13.70 19.02
C ALA A 527 -17.65 12.30 18.66
N PHE A 528 -16.88 11.24 18.97
CA PHE A 528 -17.31 9.86 18.80
C PHE A 528 -18.53 9.53 19.65
N ALA A 529 -18.55 9.92 20.93
CA ALA A 529 -19.67 9.67 21.83
C ALA A 529 -20.96 10.34 21.34
N VAL A 530 -20.89 11.60 20.88
CA VAL A 530 -22.04 12.29 20.27
C VAL A 530 -22.53 11.53 19.03
N ARG A 531 -21.62 11.04 18.19
CA ARG A 531 -22.00 10.31 16.97
C ARG A 531 -22.65 8.96 17.28
N VAL A 532 -22.14 8.20 18.25
CA VAL A 532 -22.76 6.95 18.68
C VAL A 532 -24.19 7.22 19.19
N ALA A 533 -24.38 8.25 20.02
CA ALA A 533 -25.70 8.63 20.50
C ALA A 533 -26.67 8.99 19.36
N GLU A 534 -26.20 9.72 18.35
CA GLU A 534 -27.00 10.07 17.16
C GLU A 534 -27.38 8.82 16.33
N ILE A 535 -26.45 7.88 16.15
CA ILE A 535 -26.74 6.65 15.39
C ILE A 535 -27.78 5.80 16.12
N CYS A 536 -27.61 5.60 17.43
CA CYS A 536 -28.50 4.75 18.22
C CYS A 536 -29.91 5.33 18.38
N THR A 537 -30.06 6.66 18.49
CA THR A 537 -31.39 7.31 18.57
C THR A 537 -32.22 7.17 17.29
N ARG A 538 -31.59 6.97 16.13
CA ARG A 538 -32.28 6.83 14.84
C ARG A 538 -32.98 5.47 14.66
N GLY A 539 -32.80 4.51 15.57
CA GLY A 539 -33.61 3.28 15.73
C GLY A 539 -33.57 2.24 14.60
N ARG A 540 -33.30 2.62 13.33
CA ARG A 540 -33.34 1.74 12.15
C ARG A 540 -32.05 1.00 11.83
N LEU A 541 -30.97 1.22 12.59
CA LEU A 541 -29.64 0.62 12.33
C LEU A 541 -29.23 -0.41 13.39
N VAL A 542 -30.17 -0.87 14.22
CA VAL A 542 -29.88 -1.71 15.38
C VAL A 542 -29.73 -3.20 15.01
N GLU A 543 -30.13 -3.63 13.81
CA GLU A 543 -30.06 -5.04 13.41
C GLU A 543 -28.63 -5.61 13.34
N SER A 544 -27.62 -4.77 13.10
CA SER A 544 -26.20 -5.21 13.08
C SER A 544 -25.45 -4.95 14.39
N MET A 545 -26.09 -4.39 15.42
CA MET A 545 -25.39 -3.85 16.58
C MET A 545 -25.23 -4.92 17.66
N SER A 546 -24.00 -5.43 17.87
CA SER A 546 -23.74 -6.30 19.02
C SER A 546 -23.74 -5.42 20.28
N PRO A 547 -24.53 -5.72 21.32
CA PRO A 547 -24.49 -4.91 22.53
C PRO A 547 -23.14 -4.95 23.26
N SER A 548 -22.33 -5.97 22.98
CA SER A 548 -20.93 -6.05 23.36
C SER A 548 -20.09 -4.89 22.81
N ASP A 549 -20.32 -4.46 21.56
CA ASP A 549 -19.56 -3.37 20.94
C ASP A 549 -19.87 -2.03 21.62
N LEU A 550 -21.12 -1.78 21.97
CA LEU A 550 -21.51 -0.59 22.72
C LEU A 550 -20.93 -0.60 24.14
N ALA A 551 -20.99 -1.74 24.83
CA ALA A 551 -20.41 -1.87 26.16
C ALA A 551 -18.88 -1.70 26.14
N GLU A 552 -18.22 -2.10 25.05
CA GLU A 552 -16.80 -1.82 24.87
C GLU A 552 -16.52 -0.36 24.57
N PHE A 553 -17.28 0.25 23.65
CA PHE A 553 -17.14 1.68 23.38
C PHE A 553 -17.29 2.51 24.66
N ASP A 554 -18.26 2.15 25.49
CA ASP A 554 -18.51 2.77 26.78
C ASP A 554 -17.34 2.67 27.75
N ARG A 555 -16.67 1.51 27.82
CA ARG A 555 -15.43 1.34 28.60
C ARG A 555 -14.31 2.25 28.11
N LEU A 556 -14.17 2.42 26.79
CA LEU A 556 -13.16 3.31 26.21
C LEU A 556 -13.46 4.79 26.51
N VAL A 557 -14.73 5.19 26.45
CA VAL A 557 -15.18 6.55 26.82
C VAL A 557 -14.85 6.82 28.29
N ASP A 558 -15.18 5.88 29.18
CA ASP A 558 -14.90 6.03 30.61
C ASP A 558 -13.39 6.13 30.89
N HIS A 559 -12.60 5.28 30.24
CA HIS A 559 -11.14 5.30 30.36
C HIS A 559 -10.51 6.63 29.91
N VAL A 560 -10.93 7.19 28.76
CA VAL A 560 -10.30 8.42 28.25
C VAL A 560 -10.86 9.68 28.91
N LEU A 561 -12.17 9.73 29.19
CA LEU A 561 -12.84 10.95 29.67
C LEU A 561 -13.04 10.98 31.19
N ARG A 562 -13.32 9.84 31.85
CA ARG A 562 -13.61 9.81 33.30
C ARG A 562 -12.40 9.49 34.18
N GLU A 563 -11.42 8.72 33.73
CA GLU A 563 -10.18 8.44 34.50
C GLU A 563 -9.16 9.61 34.48
N GLY A 564 -9.62 10.82 34.15
CA GLY A 564 -8.85 12.06 34.26
C GLY A 564 -8.53 12.37 35.72
N THR A 565 -7.28 12.13 36.10
CA THR A 565 -6.66 12.35 37.41
C THR A 565 -6.88 13.76 37.99
N GLU A 566 -6.95 13.83 39.32
CA GLU A 566 -6.97 15.05 40.15
C GLU A 566 -6.02 16.12 39.57
N GLY A 567 -6.59 17.20 39.03
CA GLY A 567 -5.84 18.36 38.52
C GLY A 567 -5.90 18.56 37.00
N SER A 568 -6.30 17.57 36.20
CA SER A 568 -6.69 17.83 34.81
C SER A 568 -8.14 18.32 34.77
N VAL A 569 -8.46 19.25 33.87
CA VAL A 569 -9.85 19.63 33.57
C VAL A 569 -10.51 18.41 32.93
N GLY A 570 -10.93 17.45 33.76
CA GLY A 570 -11.39 16.14 33.34
C GLY A 570 -12.41 16.26 32.21
N GLY A 571 -12.25 15.42 31.18
CA GLY A 571 -13.12 15.45 30.04
C GLY A 571 -14.55 15.07 30.42
N CYS A 572 -15.48 16.01 30.50
CA CYS A 572 -16.88 15.63 30.74
C CYS A 572 -17.41 14.81 29.56
N VAL A 573 -17.99 13.64 29.86
CA VAL A 573 -18.74 12.83 28.89
C VAL A 573 -19.93 13.68 28.38
N PRO A 574 -20.20 13.72 27.07
CA PRO A 574 -21.33 14.48 26.54
C PRO A 574 -22.66 14.02 27.13
N GLN A 575 -23.50 14.96 27.61
CA GLN A 575 -24.82 14.66 28.21
C GLN A 575 -25.71 13.84 27.28
N LEU A 576 -25.70 14.15 25.97
CA LEU A 576 -26.44 13.39 24.97
C LEU A 576 -26.04 11.90 24.94
N TYR A 577 -24.76 11.59 25.17
CA TYR A 577 -24.32 10.21 25.26
C TYR A 577 -24.82 9.54 26.54
N GLU A 578 -24.72 10.20 27.69
CA GLU A 578 -25.21 9.68 28.99
C GLU A 578 -26.71 9.38 28.98
N GLU A 579 -27.51 10.30 28.46
CA GLU A 579 -28.97 10.16 28.39
C GLU A 579 -29.38 8.95 27.55
N ASN A 580 -28.69 8.73 26.44
CA ASN A 580 -29.02 7.64 25.53
C ASN A 580 -28.36 6.31 25.90
N ARG A 581 -27.19 6.32 26.58
CA ARG A 581 -26.46 5.13 27.02
C ARG A 581 -27.35 4.17 27.81
N HIS A 582 -28.20 4.70 28.68
CA HIS A 582 -29.12 3.87 29.48
C HIS A 582 -30.13 3.10 28.63
N LEU A 583 -30.63 3.68 27.54
CA LEU A 583 -31.60 3.02 26.65
C LEU A 583 -31.02 1.73 26.04
N TRP A 584 -29.70 1.68 25.86
CA TRP A 584 -29.00 0.55 25.24
C TRP A 584 -28.54 -0.47 26.29
N ILE A 585 -28.00 0.00 27.43
CA ILE A 585 -27.63 -0.88 28.54
C ILE A 585 -28.86 -1.60 29.12
N TYR A 586 -30.05 -0.98 29.14
CA TYR A 586 -31.25 -1.65 29.66
C TYR A 586 -31.95 -2.57 28.64
N SER A 587 -31.87 -2.30 27.34
CA SER A 587 -32.39 -3.23 26.33
C SER A 587 -31.62 -4.56 26.31
N THR A 588 -30.32 -4.56 26.66
CA THR A 588 -29.54 -5.80 26.81
C THR A 588 -30.00 -6.70 27.94
N ARG A 589 -30.48 -6.14 29.06
CA ARG A 589 -30.93 -6.96 30.20
C ARG A 589 -32.28 -7.63 29.94
N ARG A 590 -33.16 -7.03 29.13
CA ARG A 590 -34.49 -7.61 28.84
C ARG A 590 -34.46 -8.75 27.83
N ASN A 591 -33.44 -8.82 26.97
CA ASN A 591 -33.33 -9.89 25.96
C ASN A 591 -32.50 -11.09 26.43
N GLY A 592 -31.94 -11.05 27.65
CA GLY A 592 -31.12 -12.12 28.22
C GLY A 592 -31.79 -12.93 29.33
N SER A 593 -33.09 -12.75 29.53
CA SER A 593 -33.93 -13.47 30.50
C SER A 593 -35.15 -14.02 29.80
#